data_AF-A0AB34J5G1-F1
#
_entry.id   AF-A0AB34J5G1-F1
#
_cell.length_a   1.000
_cell.length_b   1.000
_cell.length_c   1.000
_cell.angle_alpha   90.00
_cell.angle_beta   90.00
_cell.angle_gamma   90.00
#
_symmetry.space_group_name_H-M   'P 1'
#
loop_
_entity.id
_entity.type
_entity.pdbx_description
1 polymer ?
#
loop_
_entity_poly.entity_id
_entity_poly.type
_entity_poly.pdbx_seq_one_letter_code
_entity_poly.pdbx_strand_id
1 'polypeptide(L)'
;MDDGHIECPICLTAVPEPVRVQCGHLFCEECLTRAVEQSACYHRRECPVCRRPVSLYSTIRGKSGEPIRRPAVSSIFGCVYLQGGAPGMAAYHFVGPHDCYISFASAPASWKLDDGSPPPAKKPFEEPTYDAATRTFRGVVNWDDVPFEGCTRWVYEMAFSDSFAIICAGKMEAFSSDGNLVKTLCFPRHLRYWREMTPATIIGQTFVQNGMVGLASYHFEALDTCYINYMSAPSHWRLADGSTPPRRKPFKSVSYDETTRSFRGTIDWGQNTFDGSMRWEYEMIFSENFDSIIGGAVQSFSSDGNKEAPIYFGRQLLYKRFPEEVHELILALERLKDE
;
A
#
# COMPACT_ATOMS: atom_id res chain seq x y z
N MET A 1 3.98 45.40 -0.82
CA MET A 1 3.40 44.24 -0.09
C MET A 1 3.98 43.04 -0.79
N ASP A 2 4.78 42.27 -0.05
CA ASP A 2 5.56 41.14 -0.55
C ASP A 2 4.60 40.11 -1.17
N ASP A 3 4.78 39.83 -2.47
CA ASP A 3 3.96 38.88 -3.20
C ASP A 3 4.39 37.49 -2.72
N GLY A 4 3.70 37.00 -1.68
CA GLY A 4 4.12 35.91 -0.79
C GLY A 4 4.37 34.57 -1.49
N HIS A 5 5.52 34.46 -2.16
CA HIS A 5 5.99 33.25 -2.79
C HIS A 5 6.50 32.29 -1.71
N ILE A 6 5.81 31.17 -1.55
CA ILE A 6 6.20 30.13 -0.61
C ILE A 6 7.36 29.34 -1.23
N GLU A 7 8.55 29.44 -0.68
CA GLU A 7 9.71 28.66 -1.13
C GLU A 7 9.73 27.27 -0.49
N CYS A 8 10.00 26.23 -1.29
CA CYS A 8 10.17 24.89 -0.73
C CYS A 8 11.53 24.79 -0.02
N PRO A 9 11.57 24.35 1.25
CA PRO A 9 12.83 24.26 2.01
C PRO A 9 13.79 23.15 1.51
N ILE A 10 13.36 22.33 0.54
CA ILE A 10 14.18 21.23 -0.01
C ILE A 10 14.88 21.66 -1.31
N CYS A 11 14.14 22.26 -2.26
CA CYS A 11 14.70 22.69 -3.55
C CYS A 11 14.97 24.20 -3.62
N LEU A 12 14.57 24.96 -2.60
CA LEU A 12 14.71 26.42 -2.52
C LEU A 12 14.10 27.14 -3.73
N THR A 13 13.07 26.55 -4.32
CA THR A 13 12.34 27.12 -5.47
C THR A 13 10.98 27.62 -4.99
N ALA A 14 10.55 28.75 -5.53
CA ALA A 14 9.20 29.27 -5.32
C ALA A 14 8.14 28.26 -5.79
N VAL A 15 7.18 27.95 -4.93
CA VAL A 15 6.10 27.00 -5.19
C VAL A 15 4.78 27.75 -5.14
N PRO A 16 4.11 27.95 -6.30
CA PRO A 16 2.79 28.54 -6.33
C PRO A 16 1.76 27.71 -5.54
N GLU A 17 1.91 26.39 -5.61
CA GLU A 17 1.03 25.38 -5.01
C GLU A 17 1.76 24.45 -4.04
N PRO A 18 2.06 24.90 -2.81
CA PRO A 18 2.70 24.03 -1.84
C PRO A 18 1.70 22.99 -1.32
N VAL A 19 2.24 21.83 -0.96
CA VAL A 19 1.53 20.83 -0.17
C VAL A 19 1.76 21.08 1.32
N ARG A 20 0.70 20.96 2.11
CA ARG A 20 0.74 21.20 3.57
C ARG A 20 0.65 19.88 4.33
N VAL A 21 1.74 19.54 5.02
CA VAL A 21 1.77 18.38 5.92
C VAL A 21 1.07 18.69 7.24
N GLN A 22 0.64 17.66 7.98
CA GLN A 22 -0.11 17.83 9.23
C GLN A 22 0.60 18.68 10.29
N CYS A 23 1.93 18.70 10.30
CA CYS A 23 2.70 19.54 11.22
C CYS A 23 2.76 21.03 10.84
N GLY A 24 2.17 21.42 9.70
CA GLY A 24 2.05 22.81 9.24
C GLY A 24 3.10 23.25 8.20
N HIS A 25 4.18 22.49 8.01
CA HIS A 25 5.22 22.84 7.04
C HIS A 25 4.74 22.67 5.58
N LEU A 26 5.37 23.43 4.68
CA LEU A 26 5.00 23.55 3.27
C LEU A 26 6.15 23.10 2.38
N PHE A 27 5.84 22.34 1.33
CA PHE A 27 6.81 21.80 0.39
C PHE A 27 6.28 21.84 -1.05
N CYS A 28 7.16 21.70 -2.03
CA CYS A 28 6.74 21.30 -3.37
C CYS A 28 6.26 19.84 -3.35
N GLU A 29 5.20 19.49 -4.07
CA GLU A 29 4.63 18.12 -4.07
C GLU A 29 5.69 17.08 -4.44
N GLU A 30 6.49 17.36 -5.47
CA GLU A 30 7.58 16.49 -5.90
C GLU A 30 8.63 16.29 -4.79
N CYS A 31 8.99 17.36 -4.09
CA CYS A 31 10.01 17.37 -3.06
C CYS A 31 9.57 16.56 -1.83
N LEU A 32 8.32 16.71 -1.42
CA LEU A 32 7.75 15.96 -0.31
C LEU A 32 7.58 14.49 -0.68
N THR A 33 6.95 14.23 -1.84
CA THR A 33 6.75 12.87 -2.35
C THR A 33 8.09 12.16 -2.44
N ARG A 34 9.12 12.83 -2.97
CA ARG A 34 10.50 12.35 -2.97
C ARG A 34 11.04 12.05 -1.58
N ALA A 35 10.92 12.97 -0.62
CA ALA A 35 11.44 12.75 0.73
C ALA A 35 10.77 11.54 1.40
N VAL A 36 9.48 11.37 1.16
CA VAL A 36 8.67 10.28 1.71
C VAL A 36 8.93 8.94 0.98
N GLU A 37 9.22 8.97 -0.32
CA GLU A 37 9.42 7.77 -1.17
C GLU A 37 10.89 7.32 -1.29
N GLN A 38 11.88 8.22 -1.23
CA GLN A 38 13.32 7.92 -1.35
C GLN A 38 13.97 7.45 -0.06
N SER A 39 13.24 7.49 1.05
CA SER A 39 13.74 6.95 2.29
C SER A 39 13.86 5.43 2.11
N ALA A 40 15.05 4.96 1.71
CA ALA A 40 15.40 3.56 1.42
C ALA A 40 15.06 2.62 2.60
N CYS A 41 14.93 3.21 3.78
CA CYS A 41 14.10 2.75 4.87
C CYS A 41 12.92 3.73 5.01
N TYR A 42 11.68 3.27 4.88
CA TYR A 42 10.48 4.12 5.06
C TYR A 42 10.33 4.69 6.49
N HIS A 43 11.29 4.41 7.37
CA HIS A 43 11.41 4.90 8.74
C HIS A 43 11.61 6.43 8.81
N ARG A 44 11.75 7.10 7.66
CA ARG A 44 11.79 8.58 7.57
C ARG A 44 10.72 9.17 6.65
N ARG A 45 9.50 8.63 6.70
CA ARG A 45 8.30 9.40 6.33
C ARG A 45 8.05 10.53 7.32
N GLU A 46 8.99 11.43 7.42
CA GLU A 46 9.05 12.49 8.40
C GLU A 46 9.08 13.83 7.67
N CYS A 47 8.58 14.86 8.34
CA CYS A 47 8.71 16.21 7.85
C CYS A 47 10.19 16.58 7.79
N PRO A 48 10.74 16.97 6.63
CA PRO A 48 12.14 17.37 6.50
C PRO A 48 12.56 18.54 7.42
N VAL A 49 11.59 19.27 7.98
CA VAL A 49 11.83 20.41 8.88
C VAL A 49 11.79 19.99 10.36
N CYS A 50 10.70 19.34 10.81
CA CYS A 50 10.50 19.06 12.24
C CYS A 50 10.48 17.58 12.63
N ARG A 51 10.71 16.69 11.66
CA ARG A 51 10.76 15.24 11.82
C ARG A 51 9.46 14.57 12.30
N ARG A 52 8.35 15.31 12.41
CA ARG A 52 7.04 14.70 12.70
C ARG A 52 6.61 13.80 11.54
N PRO A 53 5.92 12.67 11.80
CA PRO A 53 5.43 11.78 10.75
C PRO A 53 4.63 12.52 9.68
N VAL A 54 4.84 12.10 8.43
CA VAL A 54 4.17 12.60 7.23
C VAL A 54 3.50 11.45 6.52
N SER A 55 2.29 11.69 6.06
CA SER A 55 1.51 10.74 5.27
C SER A 55 1.06 11.43 3.99
N LEU A 56 1.22 10.76 2.83
CA LEU A 56 0.75 11.29 1.56
C LEU A 56 -0.78 11.22 1.40
N TYR A 57 -1.44 10.37 2.19
CA TYR A 57 -2.91 10.25 2.19
C TYR A 57 -3.59 11.34 3.04
N SER A 58 -2.88 11.94 3.99
CA SER A 58 -3.37 13.03 4.85
C SER A 58 -2.76 14.40 4.53
N THR A 59 -1.74 14.44 3.68
CA THR A 59 -1.15 15.70 3.18
C THR A 59 -2.01 16.26 2.06
N ILE A 60 -2.38 17.54 2.17
CA ILE A 60 -3.29 18.22 1.25
C ILE A 60 -2.57 19.22 0.33
N ARG A 61 -3.06 19.37 -0.89
CA ARG A 61 -2.65 20.42 -1.84
C ARG A 61 -3.25 21.77 -1.41
N GLY A 62 -2.45 22.84 -1.45
CA GLY A 62 -2.80 24.16 -0.92
C GLY A 62 -4.11 24.75 -1.44
N LYS A 63 -4.33 24.79 -2.77
CA LYS A 63 -5.56 25.36 -3.34
C LYS A 63 -6.78 24.44 -3.31
N SER A 64 -6.59 23.14 -3.60
CA SER A 64 -7.74 22.23 -3.74
C SER A 64 -8.18 21.59 -2.43
N GLY A 65 -7.31 21.55 -1.41
CA GLY A 65 -7.55 20.80 -0.18
C GLY A 65 -7.57 19.29 -0.38
N GLU A 66 -7.31 18.80 -1.60
CA GLU A 66 -7.31 17.38 -1.91
C GLU A 66 -6.03 16.71 -1.43
N PRO A 67 -6.10 15.43 -0.98
CA PRO A 67 -4.92 14.69 -0.59
C PRO A 67 -4.01 14.40 -1.79
N ILE A 68 -2.69 14.32 -1.56
CA ILE A 68 -1.71 13.96 -2.59
C ILE A 68 -2.02 12.57 -3.14
N ARG A 69 -2.33 11.61 -2.26
CA ARG A 69 -2.78 10.26 -2.62
C ARG A 69 -4.17 10.00 -2.08
N ARG A 70 -5.00 9.34 -2.87
CA ARG A 70 -6.33 8.88 -2.43
C ARG A 70 -6.22 7.42 -1.96
N PRO A 71 -6.71 7.08 -0.76
CA PRO A 71 -6.83 5.69 -0.35
C PRO A 71 -7.74 4.92 -1.31
N ALA A 72 -7.48 3.62 -1.50
CA ALA A 72 -8.32 2.76 -2.34
C ALA A 72 -9.75 2.59 -1.79
N VAL A 73 -9.94 2.81 -0.48
CA VAL A 73 -11.25 2.80 0.20
C VAL A 73 -11.33 4.01 1.12
N SER A 74 -12.53 4.54 1.34
CA SER A 74 -12.76 5.70 2.20
C SER A 74 -13.13 5.35 3.65
N SER A 75 -13.36 4.08 3.95
CA SER A 75 -13.78 3.57 5.26
C SER A 75 -13.34 2.11 5.44
N ILE A 76 -13.40 1.62 6.67
CA ILE A 76 -13.22 0.20 6.98
C ILE A 76 -14.40 -0.66 6.50
N PHE A 77 -15.59 -0.08 6.32
CA PHE A 77 -16.76 -0.86 5.91
C PHE A 77 -16.63 -1.37 4.48
N GLY A 78 -17.02 -2.62 4.25
CA GLY A 78 -16.74 -3.40 3.05
C GLY A 78 -15.37 -4.09 3.04
N CYS A 79 -14.52 -3.86 4.05
CA CYS A 79 -13.18 -4.44 4.08
C CYS A 79 -13.09 -5.69 4.96
N VAL A 80 -12.12 -6.54 4.63
CA VAL A 80 -11.66 -7.67 5.44
C VAL A 80 -10.20 -7.43 5.82
N TYR A 81 -9.83 -7.68 7.07
CA TYR A 81 -8.44 -7.59 7.54
C TYR A 81 -7.97 -8.98 7.97
N LEU A 82 -6.88 -9.44 7.36
CA LEU A 82 -6.35 -10.79 7.53
C LEU A 82 -5.22 -10.79 8.56
N GLN A 83 -5.26 -11.76 9.48
CA GLN A 83 -4.16 -12.01 10.39
C GLN A 83 -3.05 -12.74 9.65
N GLY A 84 -1.87 -12.12 9.49
CA GLY A 84 -0.74 -12.79 8.84
C GLY A 84 -0.97 -13.16 7.37
N GLY A 85 -2.03 -12.64 6.73
CA GLY A 85 -2.32 -12.81 5.31
C GLY A 85 -3.09 -14.08 4.92
N ALA A 86 -3.48 -14.92 5.88
CA ALA A 86 -4.31 -16.09 5.61
C ALA A 86 -5.79 -15.78 5.89
N PRO A 87 -6.70 -15.99 4.92
CA PRO A 87 -8.15 -15.91 5.15
C PRO A 87 -8.61 -16.87 6.25
N GLY A 88 -9.57 -16.43 7.08
CA GLY A 88 -10.27 -17.29 8.06
C GLY A 88 -9.51 -17.67 9.33
N MET A 89 -8.26 -17.22 9.52
CA MET A 89 -7.55 -17.26 10.81
C MET A 89 -7.84 -15.99 11.62
N ALA A 90 -8.99 -15.92 12.28
CA ALA A 90 -9.45 -14.72 13.00
C ALA A 90 -9.53 -13.44 12.15
N ALA A 91 -9.93 -13.56 10.88
CA ALA A 91 -10.05 -12.39 10.00
C ALA A 91 -11.17 -11.44 10.48
N TYR A 92 -10.92 -10.13 10.46
CA TYR A 92 -11.92 -9.13 10.85
C TYR A 92 -12.69 -8.66 9.63
N HIS A 93 -14.01 -8.88 9.65
CA HIS A 93 -14.93 -8.44 8.61
C HIS A 93 -15.71 -7.23 9.12
N PHE A 94 -15.67 -6.14 8.36
CA PHE A 94 -16.45 -4.94 8.62
C PHE A 94 -17.46 -4.78 7.48
N VAL A 95 -18.53 -5.58 7.45
CA VAL A 95 -19.50 -5.56 6.33
C VAL A 95 -20.23 -4.22 6.30
N GLY A 96 -20.62 -3.72 7.46
CA GLY A 96 -21.23 -2.39 7.62
C GLY A 96 -21.22 -1.94 9.09
N PRO A 97 -21.75 -0.74 9.39
CA PRO A 97 -21.71 -0.15 10.73
C PRO A 97 -22.30 -1.01 11.85
N HIS A 98 -23.18 -1.94 11.52
CA HIS A 98 -23.86 -2.84 12.46
C HIS A 98 -23.66 -4.33 12.15
N ASP A 99 -22.81 -4.67 11.16
CA ASP A 99 -22.44 -6.06 10.84
C ASP A 99 -20.92 -6.14 10.76
N CYS A 100 -20.32 -6.31 11.93
CA CYS A 100 -18.88 -6.52 12.09
C CYS A 100 -18.68 -7.84 12.82
N TYR A 101 -17.70 -8.64 12.39
CA TYR A 101 -17.44 -9.94 13.01
C TYR A 101 -16.00 -10.43 12.81
N ILE A 102 -15.62 -11.40 13.63
CA ILE A 102 -14.39 -12.19 13.47
C ILE A 102 -14.76 -13.51 12.80
N SER A 103 -14.04 -13.85 11.72
CA SER A 103 -14.17 -15.13 11.03
C SER A 103 -13.09 -16.10 11.50
N PHE A 104 -13.52 -17.24 12.02
CA PHE A 104 -12.69 -18.39 12.37
C PHE A 104 -12.92 -19.57 11.42
N ALA A 105 -13.50 -19.33 10.24
CA ALA A 105 -13.85 -20.38 9.27
C ALA A 105 -12.63 -21.20 8.78
N SER A 106 -11.42 -20.70 8.95
CA SER A 106 -10.17 -21.40 8.63
C SER A 106 -9.22 -21.42 9.83
N ALA A 107 -9.76 -21.38 11.05
CA ALA A 107 -8.97 -21.49 12.26
C ALA A 107 -8.22 -22.85 12.28
N PRO A 108 -6.93 -22.87 12.69
CA PRO A 108 -6.18 -24.10 12.82
C PRO A 108 -6.90 -25.11 13.73
N ALA A 109 -6.80 -26.41 13.43
CA ALA A 109 -7.42 -27.45 14.25
C ALA A 109 -6.96 -27.45 15.73
N SER A 110 -5.80 -26.86 16.01
CA SER A 110 -5.25 -26.66 17.36
C SER A 110 -5.97 -25.58 18.16
N TRP A 111 -6.73 -24.68 17.54
CA TRP A 111 -7.48 -23.65 18.24
C TRP A 111 -8.78 -24.26 18.77
N LYS A 112 -8.86 -24.38 20.09
CA LYS A 112 -10.00 -24.94 20.81
C LYS A 112 -10.50 -23.96 21.86
N LEU A 113 -11.81 -23.96 22.06
CA LEU A 113 -12.42 -23.37 23.24
C LEU A 113 -12.15 -24.24 24.46
N ASP A 114 -12.48 -23.73 25.65
CA ASP A 114 -12.16 -24.40 26.91
C ASP A 114 -12.87 -25.76 27.08
N ASP A 115 -13.97 -26.00 26.35
CA ASP A 115 -14.67 -27.29 26.29
C ASP A 115 -14.07 -28.27 25.26
N GLY A 116 -13.02 -27.88 24.54
CA GLY A 116 -12.38 -28.68 23.49
C GLY A 116 -13.02 -28.59 22.11
N SER A 117 -14.13 -27.88 21.96
CA SER A 117 -14.77 -27.61 20.66
C SER A 117 -13.97 -26.60 19.83
N PRO A 118 -14.07 -26.61 18.49
CA PRO A 118 -13.49 -25.55 17.68
C PRO A 118 -14.24 -24.22 17.88
N PRO A 119 -13.59 -23.06 17.69
CA PRO A 119 -14.29 -21.78 17.70
C PRO A 119 -15.38 -21.75 16.60
N PRO A 120 -16.49 -21.01 16.83
CA PRO A 120 -17.54 -20.86 15.84
C PRO A 120 -17.01 -20.13 14.60
N ALA A 121 -17.51 -20.50 13.42
CA ALA A 121 -17.02 -19.93 12.16
C ALA A 121 -17.15 -18.39 12.08
N LYS A 122 -18.19 -17.82 12.68
CA LYS A 122 -18.44 -16.37 12.77
C LYS A 122 -18.71 -15.99 14.22
N LYS A 123 -18.00 -14.97 14.72
CA LYS A 123 -18.23 -14.37 16.04
C LYS A 123 -18.48 -12.87 15.91
N PRO A 124 -19.69 -12.36 16.21
CA PRO A 124 -20.02 -10.95 16.00
C PRO A 124 -19.28 -10.03 16.98
N PHE A 125 -19.00 -8.80 16.52
CA PHE A 125 -18.75 -7.70 17.43
C PHE A 125 -20.08 -7.12 17.91
N GLU A 126 -20.25 -7.07 19.23
CA GLU A 126 -21.32 -6.36 19.89
C GLU A 126 -20.96 -4.89 20.07
N GLU A 127 -21.98 -4.04 19.99
CA GLU A 127 -21.88 -2.59 20.11
C GLU A 127 -20.77 -1.97 19.23
N PRO A 128 -20.67 -2.32 17.93
CA PRO A 128 -19.64 -1.77 17.07
C PRO A 128 -19.80 -0.26 16.93
N THR A 129 -18.71 0.47 17.14
CA THR A 129 -18.63 1.91 16.89
C THR A 129 -17.42 2.22 16.03
N TYR A 130 -17.54 3.24 15.18
CA TYR A 130 -16.46 3.69 14.31
C TYR A 130 -16.40 5.21 14.27
N ASP A 131 -15.26 5.76 14.68
CA ASP A 131 -14.94 7.19 14.54
C ASP A 131 -14.13 7.38 13.26
N ALA A 132 -14.72 8.04 12.26
CA ALA A 132 -14.07 8.31 10.99
C ALA A 132 -12.93 9.35 11.09
N ALA A 133 -12.99 10.26 12.07
CA ALA A 133 -11.98 11.32 12.23
C ALA A 133 -10.67 10.74 12.77
N THR A 134 -10.76 9.79 13.72
CA THR A 134 -9.60 9.09 14.27
C THR A 134 -9.31 7.77 13.57
N ARG A 135 -10.18 7.33 12.64
CA ARG A 135 -10.20 5.99 12.03
C ARG A 135 -10.11 4.91 13.10
N THR A 136 -10.95 4.99 14.13
CA THR A 136 -10.91 4.05 15.26
C THR A 136 -12.20 3.26 15.34
N PHE A 137 -12.09 1.95 15.26
CA PHE A 137 -13.16 1.01 15.56
C PHE A 137 -13.09 0.57 17.02
N ARG A 138 -14.25 0.41 17.66
CA ARG A 138 -14.39 -0.22 18.97
C ARG A 138 -15.51 -1.25 18.91
N GLY A 139 -15.34 -2.36 19.61
CA GLY A 139 -16.35 -3.41 19.70
C GLY A 139 -16.00 -4.45 20.74
N VAL A 140 -17.01 -5.22 21.14
CA VAL A 140 -16.88 -6.27 22.16
C VAL A 140 -17.18 -7.63 21.55
N VAL A 141 -16.47 -8.67 21.96
CA VAL A 141 -16.77 -10.06 21.62
C VAL A 141 -16.99 -10.84 22.90
N ASN A 142 -18.20 -11.36 23.11
CA ASN A 142 -18.55 -12.14 24.30
C ASN A 142 -18.43 -13.64 24.05
N TRP A 143 -17.77 -14.35 24.95
CA TRP A 143 -17.52 -15.79 24.97
C TRP A 143 -18.22 -16.47 26.17
N ASP A 144 -19.31 -15.90 26.66
CA ASP A 144 -19.99 -16.36 27.89
C ASP A 144 -20.49 -17.80 27.80
N ASP A 145 -20.93 -18.26 26.62
CA ASP A 145 -21.42 -19.64 26.42
C ASP A 145 -20.31 -20.68 26.62
N VAL A 146 -19.16 -20.44 26.01
CA VAL A 146 -17.98 -21.29 26.08
C VAL A 146 -16.74 -20.38 26.04
N PRO A 147 -16.01 -20.25 27.17
CA PRO A 147 -14.84 -19.38 27.25
C PRO A 147 -13.74 -19.79 26.26
N PHE A 148 -12.94 -18.81 25.87
CA PHE A 148 -11.76 -19.01 25.02
C PHE A 148 -10.52 -18.65 25.82
N GLU A 149 -9.67 -19.63 26.12
CA GLU A 149 -8.45 -19.45 26.94
C GLU A 149 -8.79 -18.84 28.31
N GLY A 150 -9.85 -19.34 28.97
CA GLY A 150 -10.33 -18.85 30.26
C GLY A 150 -10.96 -17.44 30.24
N CYS A 151 -11.11 -16.84 29.05
CA CYS A 151 -11.65 -15.50 28.88
C CYS A 151 -13.10 -15.57 28.38
N THR A 152 -13.99 -14.78 28.98
CA THR A 152 -15.40 -14.67 28.58
C THR A 152 -15.69 -13.40 27.79
N ARG A 153 -14.76 -12.44 27.72
CA ARG A 153 -15.02 -11.20 26.98
C ARG A 153 -13.74 -10.60 26.43
N TRP A 154 -13.76 -10.21 25.17
CA TRP A 154 -12.70 -9.45 24.52
C TRP A 154 -13.20 -8.07 24.13
N VAL A 155 -12.44 -7.03 24.47
CA VAL A 155 -12.73 -5.63 24.15
C VAL A 155 -11.69 -5.14 23.18
N TYR A 156 -12.13 -4.56 22.06
CA TYR A 156 -11.25 -4.11 20.99
C TYR A 156 -11.29 -2.60 20.84
N GLU A 157 -10.10 -2.04 20.61
CA GLU A 157 -9.87 -0.72 20.05
C GLU A 157 -8.89 -0.90 18.89
N MET A 158 -9.30 -0.57 17.68
CA MET A 158 -8.49 -0.73 16.47
C MET A 158 -8.39 0.60 15.74
N ALA A 159 -7.19 1.14 15.63
CA ALA A 159 -6.92 2.33 14.81
C ALA A 159 -6.31 1.91 13.47
N PHE A 160 -6.85 2.43 12.38
CA PHE A 160 -6.46 2.08 11.02
C PHE A 160 -5.51 3.13 10.43
N SER A 161 -4.59 2.67 9.57
CA SER A 161 -3.77 3.60 8.80
C SER A 161 -4.66 4.50 7.94
N ASP A 162 -4.11 5.66 7.60
CA ASP A 162 -4.68 6.63 6.68
C ASP A 162 -5.06 6.05 5.30
N SER A 163 -4.34 5.04 4.82
CA SER A 163 -4.63 4.28 3.60
C SER A 163 -5.66 3.15 3.79
N PHE A 164 -6.04 2.86 5.04
CA PHE A 164 -6.81 1.67 5.45
C PHE A 164 -6.12 0.35 5.08
N ALA A 165 -4.80 0.37 4.89
CA ALA A 165 -4.05 -0.81 4.54
C ALA A 165 -3.82 -1.73 5.73
N ILE A 166 -3.68 -1.18 6.94
CA ILE A 166 -3.34 -1.94 8.15
C ILE A 166 -4.09 -1.45 9.38
N ILE A 167 -4.15 -2.32 10.40
CA ILE A 167 -4.47 -1.91 11.77
C ILE A 167 -3.15 -1.48 12.43
N CYS A 168 -2.95 -0.17 12.55
CA CYS A 168 -1.67 0.42 12.89
C CYS A 168 -1.49 0.76 14.37
N ALA A 169 -2.57 0.74 15.16
CA ALA A 169 -2.52 0.99 16.60
C ALA A 169 -3.79 0.46 17.30
N GLY A 170 -3.80 0.56 18.63
CA GLY A 170 -4.88 0.08 19.48
C GLY A 170 -4.54 -1.23 20.17
N LYS A 171 -5.56 -1.88 20.74
CA LYS A 171 -5.41 -3.08 21.57
C LYS A 171 -6.64 -3.97 21.57
N MET A 172 -6.42 -5.23 21.91
CA MET A 172 -7.42 -6.17 22.37
C MET A 172 -7.15 -6.47 23.84
N GLU A 173 -8.17 -6.36 24.68
CA GLU A 173 -8.13 -6.70 26.10
C GLU A 173 -9.09 -7.85 26.38
N ALA A 174 -8.57 -8.93 26.97
CA ALA A 174 -9.34 -10.12 27.31
C ALA A 174 -9.60 -10.18 28.82
N PHE A 175 -10.84 -10.48 29.20
CA PHE A 175 -11.32 -10.49 30.58
C PHE A 175 -11.88 -11.88 30.95
N SER A 176 -11.69 -12.28 32.21
CA SER A 176 -12.30 -13.49 32.77
C SER A 176 -13.77 -13.26 33.14
N SER A 177 -14.46 -14.32 33.54
CA SER A 177 -15.85 -14.28 34.03
C SER A 177 -16.06 -13.34 35.21
N ASP A 178 -15.04 -13.17 36.06
CA ASP A 178 -15.07 -12.27 37.22
C ASP A 178 -14.82 -10.80 36.84
N GLY A 179 -14.60 -10.51 35.55
CA GLY A 179 -14.30 -9.17 35.04
C GLY A 179 -12.83 -8.76 35.20
N ASN A 180 -11.95 -9.67 35.63
CA ASN A 180 -10.52 -9.39 35.75
C ASN A 180 -9.84 -9.37 34.37
N LEU A 181 -8.97 -8.39 34.13
CA LEU A 181 -8.14 -8.35 32.93
C LEU A 181 -7.14 -9.50 32.94
N VAL A 182 -7.21 -10.37 31.93
CA VAL A 182 -6.35 -11.54 31.76
C VAL A 182 -5.17 -11.24 30.83
N LYS A 183 -5.44 -10.56 29.71
CA LYS A 183 -4.43 -10.33 28.66
C LYS A 183 -4.68 -9.02 27.92
N THR A 184 -3.60 -8.35 27.51
CA THR A 184 -3.63 -7.22 26.56
C THR A 184 -2.72 -7.52 25.37
N LEU A 185 -3.27 -7.46 24.16
CA LEU A 185 -2.52 -7.59 22.92
C LEU A 185 -2.61 -6.30 22.10
N CYS A 186 -1.48 -5.67 21.75
CA CYS A 186 -1.45 -4.41 21.03
C CYS A 186 -1.26 -4.60 19.53
N PHE A 187 -1.85 -3.72 18.73
CA PHE A 187 -1.59 -3.62 17.30
C PHE A 187 -0.47 -2.60 17.03
N PRO A 188 0.42 -2.82 16.04
CA PRO A 188 0.71 -4.08 15.34
C PRO A 188 1.65 -5.02 16.11
N ARG A 189 2.11 -4.64 17.32
CA ARG A 189 3.19 -5.32 18.07
C ARG A 189 2.92 -6.82 18.28
N HIS A 190 1.74 -7.16 18.79
CA HIS A 190 1.30 -8.52 19.07
C HIS A 190 0.34 -9.05 18.00
N LEU A 191 -0.53 -8.18 17.47
CA LEU A 191 -1.55 -8.53 16.49
C LEU A 191 -1.28 -7.82 15.16
N ARG A 192 -1.03 -8.59 14.10
CA ARG A 192 -0.63 -8.08 12.78
C ARG A 192 -1.72 -8.34 11.75
N TYR A 193 -2.34 -7.27 11.29
CA TYR A 193 -3.47 -7.31 10.38
C TYR A 193 -3.30 -6.31 9.25
N TRP A 194 -3.58 -6.76 8.04
CA TRP A 194 -3.63 -5.93 6.84
C TRP A 194 -4.87 -6.25 6.02
N ARG A 195 -5.31 -5.29 5.23
CA ARG A 195 -6.50 -5.41 4.40
C ARG A 195 -6.30 -6.51 3.35
N GLU A 196 -7.30 -7.36 3.19
CA GLU A 196 -7.40 -8.28 2.07
C GLU A 196 -7.52 -7.48 0.77
N MET A 197 -6.68 -7.81 -0.21
CA MET A 197 -6.68 -7.17 -1.51
C MET A 197 -6.93 -8.20 -2.59
N THR A 198 -8.11 -8.09 -3.22
CA THR A 198 -8.51 -8.85 -4.40
C THR A 198 -8.70 -7.86 -5.55
N PRO A 199 -7.61 -7.31 -6.10
CA PRO A 199 -7.70 -6.37 -7.22
C PRO A 199 -8.50 -6.98 -8.37
N ALA A 200 -9.44 -6.21 -8.92
CA ALA A 200 -10.22 -6.59 -10.10
C ALA A 200 -9.61 -6.08 -11.41
N THR A 201 -8.59 -5.22 -11.32
CA THR A 201 -7.92 -4.58 -12.46
C THR A 201 -6.48 -4.21 -12.09
N ILE A 202 -5.67 -3.86 -13.08
CA ILE A 202 -4.32 -3.34 -12.89
C ILE A 202 -4.31 -1.91 -12.36
N ILE A 203 -5.40 -1.17 -12.49
CA ILE A 203 -5.47 0.23 -12.04
C ILE A 203 -5.31 0.32 -10.51
N GLY A 204 -4.50 1.28 -10.07
CA GLY A 204 -4.06 1.45 -8.69
C GLY A 204 -2.98 0.46 -8.24
N GLN A 205 -2.52 -0.43 -9.11
CA GLN A 205 -1.54 -1.46 -8.75
C GLN A 205 -0.12 -1.09 -9.18
N THR A 206 0.84 -1.56 -8.39
CA THR A 206 2.28 -1.46 -8.67
C THR A 206 2.85 -2.85 -8.86
N PHE A 207 3.67 -3.05 -9.90
CA PHE A 207 4.37 -4.30 -10.16
C PHE A 207 5.88 -4.09 -10.11
N VAL A 208 6.56 -4.94 -9.34
CA VAL A 208 7.98 -4.79 -9.02
C VAL A 208 8.78 -6.02 -9.41
N GLN A 209 10.06 -5.80 -9.73
CA GLN A 209 11.07 -6.85 -9.72
C GLN A 209 11.72 -6.90 -8.35
N ASN A 210 12.10 -8.10 -7.90
CA ASN A 210 12.84 -8.30 -6.64
C ASN A 210 12.19 -7.65 -5.40
N GLY A 211 10.87 -7.45 -5.40
CA GLY A 211 10.14 -6.83 -4.29
C GLY A 211 10.41 -5.33 -4.09
N MET A 212 11.10 -4.66 -5.02
CA MET A 212 11.57 -3.29 -4.84
C MET A 212 10.90 -2.30 -5.80
N VAL A 213 10.27 -1.27 -5.24
CA VAL A 213 9.76 -0.12 -6.01
C VAL A 213 10.92 0.74 -6.52
N GLY A 214 10.81 1.21 -7.75
CA GLY A 214 11.79 2.08 -8.39
C GLY A 214 12.93 1.34 -9.12
N LEU A 215 12.95 0.00 -9.08
CA LEU A 215 13.85 -0.83 -9.90
C LEU A 215 13.12 -1.24 -11.18
N ALA A 216 12.88 -0.27 -12.08
CA ALA A 216 12.00 -0.42 -13.25
C ALA A 216 10.58 -0.90 -12.90
N SER A 217 10.06 -0.55 -11.72
CA SER A 217 8.71 -0.97 -11.33
C SER A 217 7.64 -0.29 -12.18
N TYR A 218 6.59 -1.01 -12.55
CA TYR A 218 5.45 -0.49 -13.32
C TYR A 218 4.35 0.02 -12.38
N HIS A 219 3.84 1.21 -12.66
CA HIS A 219 2.79 1.88 -11.90
C HIS A 219 1.61 2.17 -12.82
N PHE A 220 0.41 1.77 -12.40
CA PHE A 220 -0.83 1.92 -13.16
C PHE A 220 -1.83 2.80 -12.39
N GLU A 221 -1.48 4.05 -12.10
CA GLU A 221 -2.31 4.93 -11.24
C GLU A 221 -3.73 5.12 -11.81
N ALA A 222 -3.81 5.48 -13.09
CA ALA A 222 -4.98 5.42 -13.96
C ALA A 222 -4.49 5.13 -15.39
N LEU A 223 -5.40 4.82 -16.31
CA LEU A 223 -5.02 4.40 -17.67
C LEU A 223 -4.20 5.45 -18.43
N ASP A 224 -4.44 6.74 -18.16
CA ASP A 224 -3.73 7.88 -18.72
C ASP A 224 -2.48 8.31 -17.93
N THR A 225 -2.19 7.64 -16.81
CA THR A 225 -1.11 7.98 -15.87
C THR A 225 -0.23 6.78 -15.53
N CYS A 226 -0.08 5.84 -16.48
CA CYS A 226 0.83 4.70 -16.35
C CYS A 226 2.30 5.10 -16.58
N TYR A 227 3.23 4.58 -15.77
CA TYR A 227 4.68 4.86 -15.94
C TYR A 227 5.59 3.75 -15.40
N ILE A 228 6.85 3.80 -15.83
CA ILE A 228 7.95 3.04 -15.23
C ILE A 228 8.68 3.93 -14.23
N ASN A 229 8.93 3.42 -13.03
CA ASN A 229 9.66 4.11 -11.98
C ASN A 229 11.10 3.55 -11.87
N TYR A 230 12.08 4.45 -11.98
CA TYR A 230 13.52 4.21 -11.94
C TYR A 230 14.21 4.89 -10.74
N MET A 231 13.46 5.31 -9.72
CA MET A 231 14.01 6.01 -8.56
C MET A 231 15.07 5.20 -7.78
N SER A 232 15.03 3.88 -7.90
CA SER A 232 15.98 2.93 -7.29
C SER A 232 16.83 2.25 -8.37
N ALA A 233 16.95 2.84 -9.56
CA ALA A 233 17.74 2.28 -10.65
C ALA A 233 19.22 2.16 -10.25
N PRO A 234 19.89 1.04 -10.58
CA PRO A 234 21.31 0.86 -10.29
C PRO A 234 22.17 1.95 -10.91
N SER A 235 23.25 2.31 -10.22
CA SER A 235 24.19 3.34 -10.66
C SER A 235 24.96 2.97 -11.94
N HIS A 236 24.81 1.79 -12.51
CA HIS A 236 25.37 1.44 -13.82
C HIS A 236 24.34 1.58 -14.96
N TRP A 237 23.05 1.77 -14.67
CA TRP A 237 22.06 2.06 -15.69
C TRP A 237 22.23 3.50 -16.16
N ARG A 238 22.54 3.67 -17.45
CA ARG A 238 22.84 4.95 -18.07
C ARG A 238 22.18 5.06 -19.43
N LEU A 239 21.79 6.28 -19.76
CA LEU A 239 21.37 6.66 -21.10
C LEU A 239 22.60 6.90 -21.98
N ALA A 240 22.38 7.08 -23.28
CA ALA A 240 23.45 7.28 -24.27
C ALA A 240 24.37 8.47 -23.94
N ASP A 241 23.85 9.53 -23.32
CA ASP A 241 24.62 10.70 -22.89
C ASP A 241 25.38 10.51 -21.55
N GLY A 242 25.29 9.33 -20.93
CA GLY A 242 25.90 9.03 -19.64
C GLY A 242 25.12 9.55 -18.43
N SER A 243 23.94 10.12 -18.61
CA SER A 243 23.02 10.47 -17.53
C SER A 243 22.28 9.25 -16.99
N THR A 244 21.70 9.36 -15.79
CA THR A 244 20.82 8.33 -15.23
C THR A 244 19.44 8.37 -15.87
N PRO A 245 18.72 7.23 -15.97
CA PRO A 245 17.32 7.24 -16.38
C PRO A 245 16.48 8.23 -15.56
N PRO A 246 15.46 8.86 -16.17
CA PRO A 246 14.54 9.72 -15.45
C PRO A 246 13.78 8.89 -14.42
N ARG A 247 13.43 9.51 -13.29
CA ARG A 247 12.76 8.81 -12.18
C ARG A 247 11.43 8.18 -12.56
N ARG A 248 10.65 8.87 -13.40
CA ARG A 248 9.40 8.37 -13.97
C ARG A 248 9.46 8.50 -15.48
N LYS A 249 9.17 7.41 -16.17
CA LYS A 249 9.07 7.37 -17.63
C LYS A 249 7.63 6.99 -18.02
N PRO A 250 6.81 7.93 -18.50
CA PRO A 250 5.41 7.67 -18.78
C PRO A 250 5.26 6.74 -20.00
N PHE A 251 4.27 5.85 -19.93
CA PHE A 251 3.80 5.11 -21.10
C PHE A 251 2.98 6.05 -22.00
N LYS A 252 3.13 5.86 -23.31
CA LYS A 252 2.32 6.49 -24.36
C LYS A 252 1.49 5.43 -25.08
N SER A 253 0.45 5.85 -25.81
CA SER A 253 -0.39 4.96 -26.61
C SER A 253 -0.91 3.77 -25.80
N VAL A 254 -1.43 4.07 -24.61
CA VAL A 254 -1.83 3.07 -23.63
C VAL A 254 -3.19 2.47 -24.00
N SER A 255 -3.33 1.16 -23.84
CA SER A 255 -4.61 0.45 -23.88
C SER A 255 -4.61 -0.70 -22.88
N TYR A 256 -5.79 -1.02 -22.32
CA TYR A 256 -5.97 -2.18 -21.47
C TYR A 256 -7.23 -2.95 -21.90
N ASP A 257 -7.07 -4.25 -22.11
CA ASP A 257 -8.16 -5.19 -22.42
C ASP A 257 -8.45 -6.04 -21.18
N GLU A 258 -9.63 -5.86 -20.59
CA GLU A 258 -10.06 -6.57 -19.38
C GLU A 258 -10.28 -8.07 -19.61
N THR A 259 -10.71 -8.46 -20.82
CA THR A 259 -11.02 -9.85 -21.17
C THR A 259 -9.74 -10.68 -21.22
N THR A 260 -8.71 -10.12 -21.86
CA THR A 260 -7.40 -10.78 -21.98
C THR A 260 -6.44 -10.42 -20.84
N ARG A 261 -6.83 -9.47 -19.97
CA ARG A 261 -5.98 -8.84 -18.95
C ARG A 261 -4.65 -8.39 -19.55
N SER A 262 -4.73 -7.73 -20.71
CA SER A 262 -3.55 -7.33 -21.48
C SER A 262 -3.42 -5.82 -21.51
N PHE A 263 -2.31 -5.32 -20.97
CA PHE A 263 -1.89 -3.93 -21.10
C PHE A 263 -0.94 -3.79 -22.29
N ARG A 264 -1.14 -2.74 -23.07
CA ARG A 264 -0.18 -2.29 -24.09
C ARG A 264 0.20 -0.84 -23.86
N GLY A 265 1.45 -0.52 -24.15
CA GLY A 265 1.97 0.85 -24.03
C GLY A 265 3.33 0.98 -24.67
N THR A 266 3.74 2.22 -24.95
CA THR A 266 5.02 2.55 -25.58
C THR A 266 5.86 3.42 -24.66
N ILE A 267 7.14 3.11 -24.53
CA ILE A 267 8.14 3.98 -23.92
C ILE A 267 9.00 4.55 -25.04
N ASP A 268 9.10 5.88 -25.06
CA ASP A 268 9.84 6.63 -26.06
C ASP A 268 11.05 7.30 -25.40
N TRP A 269 12.24 6.79 -25.68
CA TRP A 269 13.54 7.31 -25.21
C TRP A 269 14.07 8.44 -26.10
N GLY A 270 13.59 8.55 -27.34
CA GLY A 270 14.07 9.54 -28.30
C GLY A 270 15.55 9.35 -28.61
N GLN A 271 16.27 10.46 -28.77
CA GLN A 271 17.70 10.46 -29.14
C GLN A 271 18.63 10.09 -27.99
N ASN A 272 18.19 10.28 -26.74
CA ASN A 272 18.95 9.85 -25.56
C ASN A 272 18.53 8.43 -25.17
N THR A 273 18.97 7.46 -25.98
CA THR A 273 18.53 6.07 -25.93
C THR A 273 18.85 5.41 -24.59
N PHE A 274 18.07 4.39 -24.23
CA PHE A 274 18.39 3.51 -23.11
C PHE A 274 18.70 2.12 -23.68
N ASP A 275 19.89 1.60 -23.35
CA ASP A 275 20.38 0.32 -23.86
C ASP A 275 20.38 0.26 -25.41
N GLY A 276 20.77 1.36 -26.04
CA GLY A 276 20.80 1.50 -27.51
C GLY A 276 19.43 1.68 -28.18
N SER A 277 18.34 1.51 -27.43
CA SER A 277 16.98 1.59 -27.95
C SER A 277 16.37 2.98 -27.83
N MET A 278 15.77 3.47 -28.92
CA MET A 278 14.99 4.72 -28.89
C MET A 278 13.54 4.51 -28.47
N ARG A 279 13.02 3.29 -28.59
CA ARG A 279 11.61 2.99 -28.32
C ARG A 279 11.43 1.55 -27.89
N TRP A 280 10.57 1.35 -26.88
CA TRP A 280 10.12 0.04 -26.43
C TRP A 280 8.59 -0.04 -26.52
N GLU A 281 8.08 -1.10 -27.12
CA GLU A 281 6.65 -1.42 -27.15
C GLU A 281 6.38 -2.59 -26.20
N TYR A 282 5.41 -2.41 -25.31
CA TYR A 282 5.08 -3.37 -24.28
C TYR A 282 3.75 -4.05 -24.56
N GLU A 283 3.72 -5.35 -24.31
CA GLU A 283 2.52 -6.13 -24.04
C GLU A 283 2.73 -6.85 -22.70
N MET A 284 1.84 -6.62 -21.73
CA MET A 284 1.89 -7.26 -20.41
C MET A 284 0.58 -7.98 -20.16
N ILE A 285 0.64 -9.29 -19.92
CA ILE A 285 -0.52 -10.13 -19.61
C ILE A 285 -0.49 -10.46 -18.12
N PHE A 286 -1.57 -10.14 -17.40
CA PHE A 286 -1.66 -10.30 -15.96
C PHE A 286 -2.36 -11.60 -15.55
N SER A 287 -1.96 -12.15 -14.40
CA SER A 287 -2.66 -13.28 -13.78
C SER A 287 -4.11 -12.91 -13.45
N GLU A 288 -4.99 -13.91 -13.32
CA GLU A 288 -6.41 -13.69 -13.03
C GLU A 288 -6.65 -12.91 -11.73
N ASN A 289 -5.78 -13.12 -10.73
CA ASN A 289 -5.81 -12.42 -9.46
C ASN A 289 -4.91 -11.17 -9.41
N PHE A 290 -4.32 -10.76 -10.53
CA PHE A 290 -3.41 -9.61 -10.67
C PHE A 290 -2.20 -9.59 -9.72
N ASP A 291 -1.78 -10.73 -9.18
CA ASP A 291 -0.58 -10.78 -8.34
C ASP A 291 0.74 -10.86 -9.14
N SER A 292 0.69 -11.09 -10.47
CA SER A 292 1.90 -11.18 -11.31
C SER A 292 1.64 -10.84 -12.77
N ILE A 293 2.71 -10.44 -13.46
CA ILE A 293 2.73 -10.37 -14.93
C ILE A 293 3.24 -11.72 -15.44
N ILE A 294 2.37 -12.45 -16.12
CA ILE A 294 2.59 -13.86 -16.49
C ILE A 294 2.93 -14.07 -17.96
N GLY A 295 2.78 -13.05 -18.80
CA GLY A 295 3.04 -13.17 -20.23
C GLY A 295 3.10 -11.83 -20.96
N GLY A 296 3.26 -11.90 -22.28
CA GLY A 296 3.56 -10.75 -23.13
C GLY A 296 5.07 -10.53 -23.30
N ALA A 297 5.45 -9.42 -23.91
CA ALA A 297 6.82 -9.11 -24.27
C ALA A 297 7.11 -7.61 -24.29
N VAL A 298 8.39 -7.29 -24.23
CA VAL A 298 8.95 -5.98 -24.56
C VAL A 298 9.66 -6.10 -25.90
N GLN A 299 9.19 -5.35 -26.89
CA GLN A 299 9.81 -5.24 -28.21
C GLN A 299 10.59 -3.93 -28.29
N SER A 300 11.91 -4.03 -28.40
CA SER A 300 12.80 -2.88 -28.52
C SER A 300 13.08 -2.51 -29.97
N PHE A 301 13.31 -1.23 -30.22
CA PHE A 301 13.65 -0.66 -31.51
C PHE A 301 14.90 0.22 -31.38
N SER A 302 15.92 -0.08 -32.18
CA SER A 302 17.15 0.70 -32.24
C SER A 302 16.92 2.07 -32.89
N SER A 303 17.96 2.92 -32.86
CA SER A 303 17.91 4.26 -33.48
C SER A 303 17.57 4.26 -34.97
N ASP A 304 17.91 3.17 -35.67
CA ASP A 304 17.65 3.00 -37.10
C ASP A 304 16.25 2.41 -37.37
N GLY A 305 15.46 2.21 -36.31
CA GLY A 305 14.12 1.61 -36.38
C GLY A 305 14.12 0.07 -36.47
N ASN A 306 15.30 -0.57 -36.36
CA ASN A 306 15.39 -2.02 -36.43
C ASN A 306 14.84 -2.67 -35.15
N LYS A 307 14.08 -3.75 -35.32
CA LYS A 307 13.58 -4.57 -34.20
C LYS A 307 14.69 -5.41 -33.61
N GLU A 308 14.84 -5.35 -32.30
CA GLU A 308 15.71 -6.25 -31.54
C GLU A 308 14.95 -7.51 -31.11
N ALA A 309 15.66 -8.50 -30.56
CA ALA A 309 15.01 -9.69 -30.01
C ALA A 309 14.11 -9.31 -28.83
N PRO A 310 12.83 -9.74 -28.79
CA PRO A 310 11.93 -9.39 -27.70
C PRO A 310 12.34 -10.09 -26.40
N ILE A 311 12.04 -9.42 -25.28
CA ILE A 311 12.21 -9.97 -23.93
C ILE A 311 10.83 -10.32 -23.37
N TYR A 312 10.65 -11.54 -22.86
CA TYR A 312 9.33 -12.05 -22.47
C TYR A 312 9.08 -12.00 -20.96
N PHE A 313 7.86 -11.56 -20.60
CA PHE A 313 7.33 -11.66 -19.25
C PHE A 313 7.01 -13.11 -18.88
N GLY A 314 7.10 -13.44 -17.59
CA GLY A 314 6.92 -14.79 -17.07
C GLY A 314 8.06 -15.76 -17.40
N ARG A 315 9.10 -15.29 -18.11
CA ARG A 315 10.30 -16.05 -18.45
C ARG A 315 11.57 -15.33 -18.05
N GLN A 316 11.85 -14.21 -18.72
CA GLN A 316 13.03 -13.37 -18.49
C GLN A 316 12.69 -12.22 -17.55
N LEU A 317 11.50 -11.62 -17.72
CA LEU A 317 10.99 -10.56 -16.86
C LEU A 317 9.99 -11.15 -15.87
N LEU A 318 10.39 -11.18 -14.59
CA LEU A 318 9.55 -11.65 -13.49
C LEU A 318 9.11 -10.45 -12.65
N TYR A 319 7.80 -10.20 -12.65
CA TYR A 319 7.17 -9.10 -11.92
C TYR A 319 6.03 -9.63 -11.06
N LYS A 320 6.01 -9.18 -9.80
CA LYS A 320 4.92 -9.44 -8.86
C LYS A 320 4.28 -8.13 -8.43
N ARG A 321 3.01 -8.18 -8.08
CA ARG A 321 2.32 -7.05 -7.46
C ARG A 321 3.03 -6.70 -6.15
N PHE A 322 3.26 -5.41 -5.93
CA PHE A 322 3.84 -4.92 -4.70
C PHE A 322 2.75 -4.90 -3.61
N PRO A 323 2.93 -5.61 -2.48
CA PRO A 323 1.95 -5.65 -1.41
C PRO A 323 2.13 -4.42 -0.50
N GLU A 324 1.58 -3.28 -0.91
CA GLU A 324 1.68 -2.01 -0.17
C GLU A 324 1.26 -2.17 1.30
N GLU A 325 0.27 -3.02 1.56
CA GLU A 325 -0.28 -3.23 2.89
C GLU A 325 0.68 -3.97 3.83
N VAL A 326 1.34 -5.01 3.31
CA VAL A 326 2.38 -5.74 4.06
C VAL A 326 3.58 -4.84 4.30
N HIS A 327 3.93 -4.01 3.32
CA HIS A 327 5.01 -3.06 3.47
C HIS A 327 4.69 -2.02 4.55
N GLU A 328 3.51 -1.39 4.54
CA GLU A 328 3.10 -0.45 5.59
C GLU A 328 3.18 -1.07 7.00
N LEU A 329 2.82 -2.34 7.15
CA LEU A 329 2.93 -3.07 8.41
C LEU A 329 4.39 -3.19 8.89
N ILE A 330 5.31 -3.58 8.01
CA ILE A 330 6.75 -3.72 8.35
C ILE A 330 7.27 -2.41 8.94
N LEU A 331 6.87 -1.31 8.33
CA LEU A 331 7.32 0.02 8.72
C LEU A 331 6.70 0.49 10.02
N ALA A 332 5.43 0.15 10.24
CA ALA A 332 4.79 0.38 11.52
C ALA A 332 5.51 -0.40 12.65
N LEU A 333 5.95 -1.63 12.38
CA LEU A 333 6.70 -2.43 13.34
C LEU A 333 8.11 -1.89 13.60
N GLU A 334 8.78 -1.33 12.61
CA GLU A 334 10.12 -0.74 12.78
C GLU A 334 10.08 0.53 13.62
N ARG A 335 9.06 1.39 13.45
CA ARG A 335 8.86 2.57 14.31
C ARG A 335 8.73 2.21 15.79
N LEU A 336 8.09 1.07 16.10
CA LEU A 336 7.95 0.59 17.47
C LEU A 336 9.24 0.03 18.08
N LYS A 337 10.31 -0.17 17.29
CA LYS A 337 11.62 -0.57 17.82
C LYS A 337 12.41 0.62 18.36
N ASP A 338 12.08 1.83 17.92
CA ASP A 338 12.73 3.08 18.29
C ASP A 338 12.04 3.78 19.49
N GLU A 339 10.95 3.20 20.02
CA GLU A 339 10.15 3.64 21.19
C GLU A 339 10.42 2.77 22.43
#